data_AF-A0A0G1QI32-F1
#
_entry.id   AF-A0A0G1QI32-F1
#
_cell.length_a   1.000
_cell.length_b   1.000
_cell.length_c   1.000
_cell.angle_alpha   90.00
_cell.angle_beta   90.00
_cell.angle_gamma   90.00
#
_symmetry.space_group_name_H-M   'P 1'
#
loop_
_entity.id
_entity.type
_entity.pdbx_description
1 polymer ?
#
loop_
_entity_poly.entity_id
_entity_poly.type
_entity_poly.pdbx_seq_one_letter_code
_entity_poly.pdbx_strand_id
1 'polypeptide(L)'
;MGGPKGINWEAALEYYLTPDSEGRIPSYQDVADIFGVSKKEVGLRAKRENWLQRRQNVYDTAEETYAENRIELIKQTVDKHIKTWRGIQDIAGDLLDKLNNDLSESEYKPAQFGLLASITNILKTAIEGERTALGLPNTVNSANIQVAKQEVILPPELIQEIDRLFEINSRQALAN
;
A
#
# COMPACT_ATOMS: atom_id res chain seq x y z
N MET A 1 42.86 30.89 36.56
CA MET A 1 43.17 29.45 36.69
C MET A 1 42.83 28.80 35.37
N GLY A 2 43.82 28.27 34.67
CA GLY A 2 43.65 27.68 33.33
C GLY A 2 43.06 26.28 33.43
N GLY A 3 41.95 26.04 32.71
CA GLY A 3 41.33 24.73 32.57
C GLY A 3 42.21 23.74 31.77
N PRO A 4 41.84 22.45 31.77
CA PRO A 4 42.63 21.38 31.17
C PRO A 4 42.94 21.69 29.70
N LYS A 5 44.24 21.72 29.37
CA LYS A 5 44.74 21.94 28.01
C LYS A 5 44.53 20.66 27.20
N GLY A 6 43.66 20.71 26.18
CA GLY A 6 43.62 19.69 25.12
C GLY A 6 42.34 18.85 25.02
N ILE A 7 41.16 19.39 25.34
CA ILE A 7 39.90 18.67 25.04
C ILE A 7 39.68 18.61 23.52
N ASN A 8 39.41 17.41 23.02
CA ASN A 8 38.88 17.23 21.68
C ASN A 8 37.38 17.56 21.67
N TRP A 9 37.05 18.81 21.38
CA TRP A 9 35.66 19.30 21.35
C TRP A 9 34.82 18.69 20.23
N GLU A 10 35.46 18.20 19.17
CA GLU A 10 34.77 17.51 18.07
C GLU A 10 34.28 16.13 18.53
N ALA A 11 35.14 15.37 19.22
CA ALA A 11 34.74 14.12 19.87
C ALA A 11 33.68 14.33 20.97
N ALA A 12 33.73 15.46 21.69
CA ALA A 12 32.72 15.80 22.69
C ALA A 12 31.36 16.12 22.06
N LEU A 13 31.34 16.78 20.89
CA LEU A 13 30.14 17.00 20.11
C LEU A 13 29.60 15.67 19.57
N GLU A 14 30.44 14.83 18.98
CA GLU A 14 30.04 13.52 18.45
C GLU A 14 29.41 12.65 19.55
N TYR A 15 30.04 12.58 20.72
CA TYR A 15 29.48 11.90 21.88
C TYR A 15 28.13 12.51 22.29
N TYR A 16 28.01 13.84 22.33
CA TYR A 16 26.74 14.51 22.62
C TYR A 16 25.66 14.21 21.56
N LEU A 17 26.00 13.97 20.30
CA LEU A 17 25.02 13.70 19.25
C LEU A 17 24.63 12.23 19.14
N THR A 18 25.36 11.32 19.79
CA THR A 18 25.20 9.87 19.61
C THR A 18 24.44 9.27 20.80
N PRO A 19 23.28 8.60 20.57
CA PRO A 19 22.61 7.82 21.61
C PRO A 19 23.49 6.67 22.08
N ASP A 20 23.43 6.34 23.37
CA ASP A 20 24.10 5.13 23.88
C ASP A 20 23.38 3.85 23.43
N SER A 21 23.91 2.69 23.85
CA SER A 21 23.35 1.38 23.52
C SER A 21 21.92 1.15 24.01
N GLU A 22 21.44 1.96 24.96
CA GLU A 22 20.07 1.94 25.49
C GLU A 22 19.18 3.02 24.84
N GLY A 23 19.71 3.76 23.87
CA GLY A 23 19.02 4.85 23.18
C GLY A 23 18.92 6.13 24.03
N ARG A 24 19.62 6.22 25.16
CA ARG A 24 19.66 7.44 25.98
C ARG A 24 20.59 8.45 25.32
N ILE A 25 20.12 9.69 25.31
CA ILE A 25 20.83 10.82 24.75
C ILE A 25 21.74 11.43 25.82
N PRO A 26 23.06 11.57 25.59
CA PRO A 26 23.96 12.14 26.58
C PRO A 26 23.62 13.59 26.93
N SER A 27 23.70 13.93 28.21
CA SER A 27 23.52 15.30 28.69
C SER A 27 24.85 16.07 28.68
N TYR A 28 24.81 17.39 28.87
CA TYR A 28 26.04 18.16 29.09
C TYR A 28 26.80 17.72 30.35
N GLN A 29 26.14 17.09 31.32
CA GLN A 29 26.81 16.52 32.47
C GLN A 29 27.58 15.26 32.07
N ASP A 30 26.98 14.38 31.26
CA ASP A 30 27.64 13.16 30.80
C ASP A 30 28.88 13.50 29.93
N VAL A 31 28.78 14.52 29.07
CA VAL A 31 29.94 15.05 28.30
C VAL A 31 31.01 15.60 29.26
N ALA A 32 30.60 16.31 30.30
CA ALA A 32 31.54 16.89 31.27
C ALA A 32 32.33 15.81 32.02
N ASP A 33 31.64 14.74 32.42
CA ASP A 33 32.21 13.62 33.16
C ASP A 33 33.18 12.81 32.29
N ILE A 34 32.86 12.58 31.01
CA ILE A 34 33.74 11.84 30.08
C ILE A 34 34.98 12.64 29.69
N PHE A 35 34.83 13.93 29.40
CA PHE A 35 35.92 14.76 28.88
C PHE A 35 36.69 15.52 29.98
N GLY A 36 36.39 15.26 31.25
CA GLY A 36 37.10 15.82 32.39
C GLY A 36 37.00 17.34 32.52
N VAL A 37 35.86 17.91 32.15
CA VAL A 37 35.61 19.37 32.15
C VAL A 37 34.42 19.73 33.03
N SER A 38 34.28 21.02 33.34
CA SER A 38 33.07 21.48 34.03
C SER A 38 31.87 21.51 33.08
N LYS A 39 30.68 21.13 33.57
CA LYS A 39 29.40 21.31 32.84
C LYS A 39 29.19 22.73 32.33
N LYS A 40 29.68 23.74 33.07
CA LYS A 40 29.61 25.15 32.67
C LYS A 40 30.42 25.41 31.40
N GLU A 41 31.60 24.81 31.29
CA GLU A 41 32.48 24.94 30.13
C GLU A 41 31.88 24.25 28.89
N VAL A 42 31.32 23.04 29.07
CA VAL A 42 30.54 22.35 28.02
C VAL A 42 29.37 23.22 27.57
N GLY A 43 28.59 23.79 28.51
CA GLY A 43 27.45 24.65 28.19
C GLY A 43 27.84 25.93 27.44
N LEU A 44 28.96 26.56 27.80
CA LEU A 44 29.49 27.72 27.09
C LEU A 44 29.94 27.36 25.67
N ARG A 45 30.59 26.20 25.50
CA ARG A 45 30.98 25.69 24.18
C ARG A 45 29.76 25.36 23.33
N ALA A 46 28.83 24.58 23.89
CA ALA A 46 27.60 24.16 23.24
C ALA A 46 26.75 25.35 22.76
N LYS A 47 26.69 26.43 23.55
CA LYS A 47 26.04 27.68 23.15
C LYS A 47 26.77 28.39 22.02
N ARG A 48 28.11 28.41 22.03
CA ARG A 48 28.91 29.05 20.97
C ARG A 48 28.80 28.31 19.63
N GLU A 49 28.70 26.99 19.68
CA GLU A 49 28.68 26.12 18.50
C GLU A 49 27.29 25.57 18.13
N ASN A 50 26.25 26.03 18.82
CA ASN A 50 24.86 25.64 18.59
C ASN A 50 24.62 24.12 18.61
N TRP A 51 25.17 23.42 19.61
CA TRP A 51 25.06 21.97 19.72
C TRP A 51 23.62 21.47 19.78
N LEU A 52 22.72 22.24 20.40
CA LEU A 52 21.30 21.91 20.45
C LEU A 52 20.66 21.89 19.06
N GLN A 53 20.97 22.89 18.22
CA GLN A 53 20.47 22.94 16.84
C GLN A 53 21.04 21.77 16.01
N ARG A 54 22.34 21.48 16.16
CA ARG A 54 22.96 20.34 15.49
C ARG A 54 22.32 19.02 15.89
N ARG A 55 21.99 18.86 17.17
CA ARG A 55 21.25 17.70 17.69
C ARG A 55 19.87 17.59 17.05
N GLN A 56 19.12 18.68 17.00
CA GLN A 56 17.80 18.68 16.35
C GLN A 56 17.91 18.25 14.90
N ASN A 57 18.87 18.81 14.15
CA ASN A 57 19.06 18.45 12.75
C ASN A 57 19.40 16.96 12.55
N VAL A 58 20.21 16.35 13.43
CA VAL A 58 20.51 14.91 13.35
C VAL A 58 19.24 14.08 13.56
N TYR A 59 18.36 14.48 14.49
CA TYR A 59 17.08 13.81 14.68
C TYR A 59 16.15 13.98 13.49
N ASP A 60 16.00 15.20 12.98
CA ASP A 60 15.14 15.49 11.83
C ASP A 60 15.61 14.68 10.60
N THR A 61 16.93 14.65 10.33
CA THR A 61 17.51 13.85 9.23
C THR A 61 17.34 12.34 9.46
N ALA A 62 17.51 11.85 10.69
CA ALA A 62 17.32 10.43 10.99
C ALA A 62 15.85 10.01 10.84
N GLU A 63 14.91 10.88 11.23
CA GLU A 63 13.47 10.68 11.07
C GLU A 63 13.07 10.68 9.59
N GLU A 64 13.58 11.64 8.80
CA GLU A 64 13.40 11.69 7.35
C GLU A 64 13.94 10.42 6.67
N THR A 65 15.18 10.02 7.00
CA THR A 65 15.80 8.81 6.45
C THR A 65 15.00 7.56 6.81
N TYR A 66 14.48 7.48 8.05
CA TYR A 66 13.62 6.37 8.47
C TYR A 66 12.28 6.37 7.71
N ALA A 67 11.67 7.54 7.52
CA ALA A 67 10.43 7.69 6.76
C ALA A 67 10.62 7.28 5.30
N GLU A 68 11.72 7.72 4.66
CA GLU A 68 12.08 7.35 3.28
C GLU A 68 12.32 5.84 3.14
N ASN A 69 13.12 5.25 4.01
CA ASN A 69 13.38 3.81 4.01
C ASN A 69 12.09 2.99 4.22
N ARG A 70 11.19 3.48 5.08
CA ARG A 70 9.88 2.85 5.30
C ARG A 70 9.01 2.93 4.05
N ILE A 71 8.98 4.07 3.37
CA ILE A 71 8.25 4.23 2.10
C ILE A 71 8.80 3.27 1.05
N GLU A 72 10.12 3.15 0.93
CA GLU A 72 10.77 2.26 -0.03
C GLU A 72 10.46 0.79 0.27
N LEU A 73 10.52 0.38 1.54
CA LEU A 73 10.14 -0.98 1.96
C LEU A 73 8.67 -1.28 1.65
N ILE A 74 7.78 -0.32 1.86
CA ILE A 74 6.36 -0.43 1.52
C ILE A 74 6.20 -0.63 0.01
N LYS A 75 6.86 0.19 -0.82
CA LYS A 75 6.82 0.05 -2.29
C LYS A 75 7.29 -1.32 -2.74
N GLN A 76 8.45 -1.78 -2.26
CA GLN A 76 9.00 -3.09 -2.61
C GLN A 76 8.07 -4.25 -2.19
N THR A 77 7.45 -4.13 -1.01
CA THR A 77 6.50 -5.13 -0.50
C THR A 77 5.23 -5.15 -1.35
N VAL A 78 4.69 -3.97 -1.68
CA VAL A 78 3.53 -3.82 -2.56
C VAL A 78 3.80 -4.41 -3.95
N ASP A 79 4.94 -4.10 -4.56
CA ASP A 79 5.34 -4.65 -5.86
C ASP A 79 5.45 -6.17 -5.83
N LYS A 80 6.05 -6.73 -4.77
CA LYS A 80 6.14 -8.18 -4.59
C LYS A 80 4.75 -8.81 -4.44
N HIS A 81 3.86 -8.20 -3.67
CA HIS A 81 2.49 -8.68 -3.51
C HIS A 81 1.74 -8.65 -4.84
N ILE A 82 1.80 -7.54 -5.59
CA ILE A 82 1.18 -7.42 -6.92
C ILE A 82 1.68 -8.53 -7.85
N LYS A 83 3.00 -8.76 -7.93
CA LYS A 83 3.58 -9.84 -8.74
C LYS A 83 3.05 -11.22 -8.33
N THR A 84 2.94 -11.45 -7.03
CA THR A 84 2.43 -12.72 -6.50
C THR A 84 0.96 -12.91 -6.88
N TRP A 85 0.14 -11.87 -6.73
CA TRP A 85 -1.28 -11.93 -7.08
C TRP A 85 -1.49 -12.14 -8.58
N ARG A 86 -0.70 -11.48 -9.44
CA ARG A 86 -0.73 -11.72 -10.88
C ARG A 86 -0.33 -13.15 -11.23
N GLY A 87 0.73 -13.67 -10.62
CA GLY A 87 1.12 -15.07 -10.83
C GLY A 87 0.03 -16.06 -10.42
N ILE A 88 -0.70 -15.79 -9.33
CA ILE A 88 -1.85 -16.59 -8.92
C ILE A 88 -2.99 -16.47 -9.94
N GLN A 89 -3.26 -15.27 -10.46
CA GLN A 89 -4.27 -15.06 -11.50
C GLN A 89 -3.93 -15.82 -12.79
N ASP A 90 -2.67 -15.77 -13.24
CA ASP A 90 -2.20 -16.48 -14.43
C ASP A 90 -2.36 -18.00 -14.28
N ILE A 91 -1.91 -18.57 -13.15
CA ILE A 91 -2.05 -20.01 -12.87
C ILE A 91 -3.52 -20.43 -12.81
N ALA A 92 -4.35 -19.62 -12.17
CA ALA A 92 -5.78 -19.91 -12.05
C ALA A 92 -6.50 -19.79 -13.40
N GLY A 93 -6.09 -18.84 -14.26
CA GLY A 93 -6.54 -18.73 -15.65
C GLY A 93 -6.15 -19.96 -16.48
N ASP A 94 -4.90 -20.38 -16.43
CA ASP A 94 -4.41 -21.57 -17.12
C ASP A 94 -5.17 -22.85 -16.70
N LEU A 95 -5.49 -22.97 -15.40
CA LEU A 95 -6.29 -24.10 -14.89
C LEU A 95 -7.73 -24.04 -15.40
N LEU A 96 -8.30 -22.83 -15.50
CA LEU A 96 -9.65 -22.63 -16.01
C LEU A 96 -9.74 -22.97 -17.51
N ASP A 97 -8.75 -22.56 -18.30
CA ASP A 97 -8.68 -22.86 -19.73
C ASP A 97 -8.54 -24.37 -19.99
N LYS A 98 -7.69 -25.05 -19.22
CA LYS A 98 -7.57 -26.52 -19.27
C LYS A 98 -8.88 -27.21 -18.92
N LEU A 99 -9.55 -26.75 -17.85
CA LEU A 99 -10.85 -27.29 -17.45
C LEU A 99 -11.89 -27.09 -18.57
N ASN A 100 -11.92 -25.91 -19.20
CA ASN A 100 -12.86 -25.58 -20.26
C ASN A 100 -12.66 -26.44 -21.52
N ASN A 101 -11.40 -26.73 -21.88
CA ASN A 101 -11.07 -27.62 -22.98
C ASN A 101 -11.45 -29.08 -22.68
N ASP A 102 -11.19 -29.58 -21.47
CA ASP A 102 -11.56 -30.94 -21.04
C ASP A 102 -13.08 -31.15 -20.95
N LEU A 103 -13.83 -30.10 -20.58
CA LEU A 103 -15.29 -30.09 -20.53
C LEU A 103 -15.94 -30.18 -21.92
N SER A 104 -15.23 -29.80 -22.97
CA SER A 104 -15.74 -29.89 -24.35
C SER A 104 -15.82 -31.35 -24.86
N GLU A 105 -15.15 -32.30 -24.19
CA GLU A 105 -15.06 -33.70 -24.64
C GLU A 105 -15.91 -34.72 -23.83
N SER A 106 -16.45 -34.41 -22.65
CA SER A 106 -17.38 -35.32 -21.95
C SER A 106 -18.19 -34.64 -20.84
N GLU A 107 -19.38 -35.21 -20.55
CA GLU A 107 -20.36 -34.72 -19.56
C GLU A 107 -19.75 -34.14 -18.28
N TYR A 108 -20.31 -33.00 -17.84
CA TYR A 108 -19.97 -32.31 -16.61
C TYR A 108 -20.03 -33.23 -15.38
N LYS A 109 -18.88 -33.44 -14.72
CA LYS A 109 -18.78 -34.23 -13.49
C LYS A 109 -18.82 -33.31 -12.25
N PRO A 110 -19.49 -33.72 -11.15
CA PRO A 110 -19.53 -32.94 -9.90
C PRO A 110 -18.17 -32.52 -9.33
N ALA A 111 -17.12 -33.32 -9.55
CA ALA A 111 -15.75 -32.99 -9.14
C ALA A 111 -15.19 -31.74 -9.85
N GLN A 112 -15.62 -31.47 -11.09
CA GLN A 112 -15.19 -30.30 -11.86
C GLN A 112 -15.85 -29.01 -11.34
N PHE A 113 -17.07 -29.08 -10.77
CA PHE A 113 -17.70 -27.94 -10.08
C PHE A 113 -16.95 -27.53 -8.81
N GLY A 114 -16.48 -28.50 -8.02
CA GLY A 114 -15.66 -28.22 -6.84
C GLY A 114 -14.32 -27.56 -7.19
N LEU A 115 -13.69 -28.01 -8.27
CA LEU A 115 -12.46 -27.41 -8.78
C LEU A 115 -12.70 -26.00 -9.32
N LEU A 116 -13.76 -25.79 -10.09
CA LEU A 116 -14.14 -24.46 -10.61
C LEU A 116 -14.40 -23.46 -9.47
N ALA A 117 -15.19 -23.85 -8.46
CA ALA A 117 -15.44 -23.00 -7.30
C ALA A 117 -14.16 -22.63 -6.55
N SER A 118 -13.22 -23.58 -6.44
CA SER A 118 -11.91 -23.34 -5.83
C SER A 118 -11.07 -22.35 -6.64
N ILE A 119 -11.03 -22.51 -7.97
CA ILE A 119 -10.33 -21.60 -8.89
C ILE A 119 -10.94 -20.19 -8.82
N THR A 120 -12.27 -20.06 -8.84
CA THR A 120 -12.96 -18.76 -8.73
C THR A 120 -12.65 -18.06 -7.41
N ASN A 121 -12.61 -18.80 -6.30
CA ASN A 121 -12.26 -18.22 -5.00
C ASN A 121 -10.80 -17.74 -4.96
N ILE A 122 -9.87 -18.52 -5.51
CA ILE A 122 -8.46 -18.12 -5.63
C ILE A 122 -8.31 -16.84 -6.45
N LEU A 123 -8.96 -16.77 -7.61
CA LEU A 123 -8.97 -15.58 -8.48
C LEU A 123 -9.54 -14.36 -7.75
N LYS A 124 -10.69 -14.52 -7.10
CA LYS A 124 -11.34 -13.44 -6.35
C LYS A 124 -10.41 -12.90 -5.26
N THR A 125 -9.83 -13.77 -4.43
CA THR A 125 -8.89 -13.36 -3.38
C THR A 125 -7.65 -12.70 -3.95
N ALA A 126 -7.13 -13.18 -5.09
CA ALA A 126 -5.96 -12.59 -5.71
C ALA A 126 -6.23 -11.18 -6.26
N ILE A 127 -7.38 -10.97 -6.90
CA ILE A 127 -7.80 -9.67 -7.40
C ILE A 127 -8.05 -8.70 -6.24
N GLU A 128 -8.73 -9.13 -5.17
CA GLU A 128 -8.95 -8.30 -3.97
C GLU A 128 -7.62 -7.94 -3.29
N GLY A 129 -6.66 -8.85 -3.25
CA GLY A 129 -5.31 -8.61 -2.74
C GLY A 129 -4.54 -7.58 -3.57
N GLU A 130 -4.57 -7.69 -4.90
CA GLU A 130 -3.94 -6.70 -5.81
C GLU A 130 -4.60 -5.33 -5.67
N ARG A 131 -5.94 -5.27 -5.64
CA ARG A 131 -6.68 -4.02 -5.46
C ARG A 131 -6.37 -3.35 -4.13
N THR A 132 -6.30 -4.11 -3.05
CA THR A 132 -5.90 -3.59 -1.73
C THR A 132 -4.50 -3.00 -1.76
N ALA A 133 -3.55 -3.69 -2.40
CA ALA A 133 -2.16 -3.23 -2.53
C ALA A 133 -2.04 -1.95 -3.38
N LEU A 134 -2.92 -1.78 -4.37
CA LEU A 134 -3.02 -0.58 -5.22
C LEU A 134 -3.89 0.54 -4.63
N GLY A 135 -4.51 0.34 -3.46
CA GLY A 135 -5.46 1.29 -2.88
C GLY A 135 -6.77 1.41 -3.67
N LEU A 136 -7.10 0.42 -4.49
CA LEU A 136 -8.34 0.36 -5.27
C LEU A 136 -9.46 -0.25 -4.42
N PRO A 137 -10.71 0.23 -4.56
CA PRO A 137 -11.84 -0.27 -3.77
C PRO A 137 -12.17 -1.74 -4.11
N ASN A 138 -12.27 -2.62 -3.12
CA ASN A 138 -12.58 -4.06 -3.32
C ASN A 138 -14.06 -4.35 -3.60
N THR A 139 -14.94 -3.38 -3.41
CA THR A 139 -16.38 -3.49 -3.66
C THR A 139 -16.83 -2.30 -4.50
N VAL A 140 -17.37 -2.56 -5.69
CA VAL A 140 -18.18 -1.57 -6.38
C VAL A 140 -19.52 -1.55 -5.67
N ASN A 141 -19.67 -0.67 -4.68
CA ASN A 141 -20.99 -0.42 -4.12
C ASN A 141 -21.79 0.30 -5.20
N SER A 142 -22.87 -0.32 -5.69
CA SER A 142 -23.74 0.25 -6.75
C SER A 142 -24.24 1.66 -6.40
N ALA A 143 -24.23 2.01 -5.11
CA ALA A 143 -24.55 3.34 -4.60
C ALA A 143 -23.57 4.46 -5.02
N ASN A 144 -22.33 4.13 -5.39
CA ASN A 144 -21.32 5.11 -5.84
C ASN A 144 -21.20 5.21 -7.36
N ILE A 145 -21.92 4.39 -8.11
CA ILE A 145 -22.11 4.63 -9.55
C ILE A 145 -23.26 5.62 -9.65
N GLN A 146 -22.95 6.93 -9.70
CA GLN A 146 -23.85 7.84 -10.38
C GLN A 146 -23.84 7.45 -11.86
N VAL A 147 -24.61 6.43 -12.21
CA VAL A 147 -25.04 6.26 -13.60
C VAL A 147 -25.79 7.55 -13.86
N ALA A 148 -25.19 8.45 -14.63
CA ALA A 148 -25.92 9.60 -15.15
C ALA A 148 -27.23 9.01 -15.67
N LYS A 149 -28.37 9.41 -15.08
CA LYS A 149 -29.69 9.08 -15.60
C LYS A 149 -29.76 9.75 -16.97
N GLN A 150 -29.19 9.09 -17.96
CA GLN A 150 -29.43 9.40 -19.34
C GLN A 150 -30.84 8.90 -19.54
N GLU A 151 -31.81 9.82 -19.51
CA GLU A 151 -33.13 9.54 -20.03
C GLU A 151 -32.92 9.05 -21.46
N VAL A 152 -33.03 7.74 -21.65
CA VAL A 152 -32.98 7.13 -22.97
C VAL A 152 -34.28 7.53 -23.65
N ILE A 153 -34.26 8.67 -24.32
CA ILE A 153 -35.33 9.09 -25.22
C ILE A 153 -35.20 8.19 -26.44
N LEU A 154 -35.98 7.11 -26.48
CA LEU A 154 -36.01 6.21 -27.62
C LEU A 154 -36.54 6.97 -28.84
N PRO A 155 -35.87 6.85 -30.01
CA PRO A 155 -36.39 7.42 -31.25
C PRO A 155 -37.79 6.88 -31.54
N PRO A 156 -38.73 7.71 -32.03
CA PRO A 156 -40.12 7.30 -32.30
C PRO A 156 -40.23 6.06 -33.20
N GLU A 157 -39.28 5.86 -34.10
CA GLU A 157 -39.18 4.71 -35.01
C GLU A 157 -38.97 3.39 -34.25
N LEU A 158 -38.16 3.42 -33.18
CA LEU A 158 -37.84 2.26 -32.36
C LEU A 158 -39.01 1.87 -31.45
N ILE A 159 -39.77 2.86 -30.99
CA ILE A 159 -41.02 2.64 -30.23
C ILE A 159 -42.06 1.96 -31.12
N GLN A 160 -42.23 2.44 -32.35
CA GLN A 160 -43.18 1.84 -33.31
C GLN A 160 -42.82 0.39 -33.68
N GLU A 161 -41.53 0.07 -33.80
CA GLU A 161 -41.09 -1.29 -34.09
C GLU A 161 -41.32 -2.23 -32.90
N ILE A 162 -41.10 -1.75 -31.68
CA ILE A 162 -41.41 -2.49 -30.46
C ILE A 162 -42.93 -2.75 -30.36
N ASP A 163 -43.75 -1.74 -30.63
CA ASP A 163 -45.21 -1.88 -30.61
C ASP A 163 -45.71 -2.89 -31.66
N ARG A 164 -45.13 -2.88 -32.87
CA ARG A 164 -45.44 -3.92 -33.89
C ARG A 164 -45.08 -5.32 -33.42
N LEU A 165 -43.92 -5.50 -32.78
CA LEU A 165 -43.48 -6.81 -32.30
C LEU A 165 -44.41 -7.34 -31.19
N PHE A 166 -44.93 -6.45 -30.34
CA PHE A 166 -45.95 -6.81 -29.36
C PHE A 166 -47.30 -7.14 -29.99
N GLU A 167 -47.71 -6.43 -31.05
CA GLU A 167 -48.93 -6.77 -31.80
C GLU A 167 -48.82 -8.12 -32.52
N ILE A 168 -47.65 -8.45 -33.09
CA ILE A 168 -47.40 -9.75 -33.74
C ILE A 168 -47.48 -10.87 -32.71
N ASN A 169 -46.81 -10.72 -31.56
CA ASN A 169 -46.82 -11.74 -30.51
C ASN A 169 -48.21 -11.94 -29.88
N SER A 170 -48.98 -10.87 -29.68
CA SER A 170 -50.33 -10.97 -29.14
C SER A 170 -51.32 -11.62 -30.11
N ARG A 171 -51.15 -11.41 -31.42
CA ARG A 171 -51.94 -12.14 -32.45
C ARG A 171 -51.56 -13.61 -32.56
N GLN A 172 -50.27 -13.95 -32.41
CA GLN A 172 -49.83 -15.36 -32.38
C GLN A 172 -50.31 -16.10 -31.14
N ALA A 173 -50.43 -15.41 -30.00
CA ALA A 173 -50.98 -15.98 -28.77
C ALA A 173 -52.50 -16.24 -28.82
N LEU A 174 -53.24 -15.55 -29.70
CA LEU A 174 -54.69 -15.73 -29.90
C LEU A 174 -55.03 -16.73 -31.02
N ALA A 175 -54.04 -17.17 -31.81
CA ALA A 175 -54.21 -18.13 -32.89
C ALA A 175 -53.85 -19.58 -32.51
N ASN A 176 -53.42 -19.81 -31.26
CA ASN A 176 -53.14 -21.12 -30.67
C ASN A 176 -54.20 -21.49 -29.62
#